data_AF-A0A7T8KJL6-F1
#
_entry.id   AF-A0A7T8KJL6-F1
#
_cell.length_a   1.000
_cell.length_b   1.000
_cell.length_c   1.000
_cell.angle_alpha   90.00
_cell.angle_beta   90.00
_cell.angle_gamma   90.00
#
_symmetry.space_group_name_H-M   'P 1'
#
loop_
_entity.id
_entity.type
_entity.pdbx_description
1 polymer ?
#
loop_
_entity_poly.entity_id
_entity_poly.type
_entity_poly.pdbx_seq_one_letter_code
_entity_poly.pdbx_strand_id
1 'polypeptide(L)'
;IGTVLDVAGWDEESGRSVVSVKWNSTHSSNIYRVGHKGKVDLQYIRGREAFNGFYYPDHLPILRDEKENKIGAAYRGLSVGDCVQIKVDLESFKSLQSGFGGYSPRMSELAGQTGTVHRFTDKGAVRNHRWTINPKALAKVTTAFSPGSMVRILNDCDKVRRLQEGNWFEDMRGLMGKLE
;
A
#
# COMPACT_ATOMS: atom_id res chain seq x y z
N ILE A 1 13.77 35.32 -0.74
CA ILE A 1 12.46 34.61 -0.78
C ILE A 1 11.86 34.82 -2.16
N GLY A 2 11.36 33.76 -2.79
CA GLY A 2 10.76 33.80 -4.11
C GLY A 2 9.42 33.08 -4.12
N THR A 3 8.66 33.31 -5.18
CA THR A 3 7.33 32.71 -5.40
C THR A 3 7.42 31.72 -6.55
N VAL A 4 6.91 30.50 -6.33
CA VAL A 4 6.78 29.49 -7.38
C VAL A 4 5.73 29.95 -8.39
N LEU A 5 6.09 29.95 -9.67
CA LEU A 5 5.21 30.32 -10.77
C LEU A 5 4.58 29.09 -11.43
N ASP A 6 5.38 28.04 -11.64
CA ASP A 6 4.96 26.85 -12.37
C ASP A 6 5.74 25.60 -11.92
N VAL A 7 5.13 24.43 -12.09
CA VAL A 7 5.71 23.10 -11.84
C VAL A 7 5.74 22.34 -13.15
N ALA A 8 6.94 21.98 -13.62
CA ALA A 8 7.13 21.38 -14.94
C ALA A 8 8.08 20.17 -14.90
N GLY A 9 8.27 19.55 -16.06
CA GLY A 9 9.28 18.53 -16.29
C GLY A 9 10.64 19.11 -16.70
N TRP A 10 11.70 18.30 -16.60
CA TRP A 10 12.98 18.60 -17.25
C TRP A 10 12.93 18.04 -18.66
N ASP A 11 12.62 18.90 -19.64
CA ASP A 11 12.44 18.54 -21.05
C ASP A 11 11.60 17.25 -21.21
N GLU A 12 12.09 16.28 -21.99
CA GLU A 12 11.48 14.97 -22.17
C GLU A 12 11.99 13.92 -21.15
N GLU A 13 12.93 14.26 -20.26
CA GLU A 13 13.59 13.32 -19.35
C GLU A 13 12.72 12.97 -18.14
N SER A 14 11.97 13.94 -17.60
CA SER A 14 11.20 13.73 -16.36
C SER A 14 9.99 14.65 -16.27
N GLY A 15 8.89 14.17 -15.70
CA GLY A 15 7.71 14.99 -15.39
C GLY A 15 7.72 15.54 -13.97
N ARG A 16 7.19 16.75 -13.78
CA ARG A 16 6.97 17.40 -12.46
C ARG A 16 8.21 17.40 -11.53
N SER A 17 9.40 17.61 -12.10
CA SER A 17 10.68 17.46 -11.40
C SER A 17 11.43 18.78 -11.19
N VAL A 18 10.89 19.89 -11.73
CA VAL A 18 11.44 21.25 -11.62
C VAL A 18 10.34 22.29 -11.35
N VAL A 19 10.76 23.44 -10.85
CA VAL A 19 9.89 24.60 -10.65
C VAL A 19 10.52 25.88 -11.15
N SER A 20 9.70 26.76 -11.71
CA SER A 20 10.08 28.13 -12.05
C SER A 20 9.77 29.05 -10.86
N VAL A 21 10.75 29.85 -10.43
CA VAL A 21 10.62 30.74 -9.27
C VAL A 21 10.95 32.17 -9.68
N LYS A 22 10.08 33.11 -9.29
CA LYS A 22 10.34 34.55 -9.35
C LYS A 22 10.84 35.05 -8.00
N TRP A 23 12.03 35.63 -7.98
CA TRP A 23 12.64 36.15 -6.75
C TRP A 23 12.19 37.58 -6.46
N ASN A 24 11.76 37.83 -5.22
CA ASN A 24 11.21 39.14 -4.85
C ASN A 24 12.28 40.24 -4.80
N SER A 25 13.52 39.91 -4.45
CA SER A 25 14.61 40.87 -4.27
C SER A 25 15.22 41.35 -5.58
N THR A 26 15.38 40.43 -6.54
CA THR A 26 16.04 40.70 -7.83
C THR A 26 15.05 40.85 -8.97
N HIS A 27 13.77 40.54 -8.74
CA HIS A 27 12.71 40.40 -9.76
C HIS A 27 13.05 39.43 -10.90
N SER A 28 14.12 38.66 -10.78
CA SER A 28 14.54 37.66 -11.76
C SER A 28 13.77 36.36 -11.59
N SER A 29 13.62 35.62 -12.69
CA SER A 29 13.05 34.28 -12.68
C SER A 29 14.13 33.26 -13.02
N ASN A 30 14.10 32.09 -12.38
CA ASN A 30 14.99 30.98 -12.72
C ASN A 30 14.32 29.63 -12.40
N ILE A 31 14.87 28.56 -12.97
CA ILE A 31 14.38 27.19 -12.82
C ILE A 31 15.24 26.42 -11.82
N TYR A 32 14.60 25.65 -10.95
CA TYR A 32 15.23 24.92 -9.86
C TYR A 32 14.69 23.49 -9.79
N ARG A 33 15.53 22.55 -9.32
CA ARG A 33 15.15 21.14 -9.21
C ARG A 33 14.39 20.88 -7.93
N VAL A 34 13.36 20.04 -8.04
CA VAL A 34 12.54 19.53 -6.92
C VAL A 34 12.25 18.05 -7.13
N GLY A 35 13.30 17.27 -7.40
CA GLY A 35 13.21 15.83 -7.63
C GLY A 35 14.00 15.34 -8.85
N HIS A 36 14.35 16.22 -9.79
CA HIS A 36 15.16 15.84 -10.95
C HIS A 36 16.53 15.30 -10.49
N LYS A 37 16.85 14.06 -10.91
CA LYS A 37 18.05 13.32 -10.49
C LYS A 37 18.20 13.21 -8.95
N GLY A 38 17.08 13.19 -8.24
CA GLY A 38 17.06 13.12 -6.78
C GLY A 38 17.60 14.38 -6.08
N LYS A 39 17.64 15.53 -6.77
CA LYS A 39 18.11 16.80 -6.21
C LYS A 39 16.96 17.74 -5.88
N VAL A 40 17.09 18.45 -4.77
CA VAL A 40 16.12 19.44 -4.30
C VAL A 40 16.88 20.72 -3.96
N ASP A 41 16.64 21.77 -4.74
CA ASP A 41 17.38 23.05 -4.64
C ASP A 41 16.64 24.08 -3.76
N LEU A 42 15.37 23.84 -3.41
CA LEU A 42 14.50 24.79 -2.72
C LEU A 42 13.86 24.20 -1.47
N GLN A 43 13.63 25.05 -0.48
CA GLN A 43 12.91 24.70 0.76
C GLN A 43 11.63 25.53 0.86
N TYR A 44 10.52 24.88 1.20
CA TYR A 44 9.26 25.56 1.49
C TYR A 44 9.35 26.31 2.82
N ILE A 45 8.91 27.58 2.85
CA ILE A 45 8.95 28.43 4.05
C ILE A 45 7.52 28.75 4.50
N ARG A 46 6.71 29.34 3.62
CA ARG A 46 5.29 29.67 3.85
C ARG A 46 4.61 30.03 2.54
N GLY A 47 3.30 29.85 2.46
CA GLY A 47 2.50 30.23 1.31
C GLY A 47 1.10 29.64 1.38
N ARG A 48 0.24 30.00 0.43
CA ARG A 48 -1.05 29.32 0.23
C ARG A 48 -0.73 27.84 0.00
N GLU A 49 -1.38 26.94 0.75
CA GLU A 49 -1.32 25.52 0.44
C GLU A 49 -1.81 25.35 -1.00
N ALA A 50 -0.87 25.09 -1.90
CA ALA A 50 -1.21 24.71 -3.26
C ALA A 50 -1.74 23.28 -3.15
N PHE A 51 -3.07 23.13 -3.17
CA PHE A 51 -3.71 21.83 -3.34
C PHE A 51 -3.41 21.34 -4.76
N ASN A 52 -2.26 20.68 -4.92
CA ASN A 52 -1.83 20.03 -6.17
C ASN A 52 -2.62 18.73 -6.43
N GLY A 53 -3.93 18.77 -6.19
CA GLY A 53 -4.85 17.67 -6.29
C GLY A 53 -4.94 16.82 -5.02
N PHE A 54 -5.81 15.81 -5.11
CA PHE A 54 -5.99 14.76 -4.12
C PHE A 54 -5.41 13.46 -4.67
N TYR A 55 -4.92 12.60 -3.80
CA TYR A 55 -4.51 11.25 -4.13
C TYR A 55 -5.05 10.27 -3.08
N TYR A 56 -5.13 9.00 -3.43
CA TYR A 56 -5.53 7.93 -2.51
C TYR A 56 -4.25 7.35 -1.87
N PRO A 57 -3.95 7.63 -0.58
CA PRO A 57 -2.69 7.21 0.04
C PRO A 57 -2.51 5.69 -0.01
N ASP A 58 -3.59 4.94 0.19
CA ASP A 58 -3.60 3.47 0.20
C ASP A 58 -3.37 2.85 -1.19
N HIS A 59 -3.46 3.66 -2.27
CA HIS A 59 -3.24 3.20 -3.64
C HIS A 59 -1.85 3.59 -4.17
N LEU A 60 -1.04 4.32 -3.39
CA LEU A 60 0.32 4.62 -3.80
C LEU A 60 1.20 3.37 -3.66
N PRO A 61 2.04 3.07 -4.66
CA PRO A 61 3.02 2.00 -4.52
C PRO A 61 3.99 2.33 -3.39
N ILE A 62 4.34 1.33 -2.59
CA ILE A 62 5.33 1.48 -1.53
C ILE A 62 6.69 1.68 -2.19
N LEU A 63 7.36 2.79 -1.87
CA LEU A 63 8.71 3.07 -2.34
C LEU A 63 9.67 2.06 -1.69
N ARG A 64 10.26 1.17 -2.50
CA ARG A 64 11.27 0.20 -2.07
C ARG A 64 12.42 0.17 -3.06
N ASP A 65 13.56 -0.34 -2.60
CA ASP A 65 14.74 -0.53 -3.42
C ASP A 65 14.41 -1.41 -4.63
N GLU A 66 14.91 -1.06 -5.82
CA GLU A 66 14.46 -1.64 -7.10
C GLU A 66 14.62 -3.17 -7.18
N LYS A 67 15.51 -3.72 -6.36
CA LYS A 67 15.73 -5.16 -6.22
C LYS A 67 14.55 -5.90 -5.58
N GLU A 68 13.81 -5.25 -4.68
CA GLU A 68 12.60 -5.81 -4.06
C GLU A 68 11.33 -5.54 -4.90
N ASN A 69 11.32 -4.47 -5.69
CA ASN A 69 10.14 -4.01 -6.42
C ASN A 69 9.75 -4.94 -7.59
N LYS A 70 10.72 -5.63 -8.20
CA LYS A 70 10.45 -6.66 -9.24
C LYS A 70 9.71 -7.88 -8.69
N ILE A 71 9.85 -8.16 -7.39
CA ILE A 71 9.17 -9.26 -6.70
C ILE A 71 7.82 -8.72 -6.19
N GLY A 72 7.80 -7.63 -5.42
CA GLY A 72 6.58 -7.09 -4.80
C GLY A 72 5.46 -6.67 -5.78
N ALA A 73 5.79 -6.10 -6.94
CA ALA A 73 4.80 -5.68 -7.94
C ALA A 73 4.09 -6.86 -8.63
N ALA A 74 4.74 -8.03 -8.74
CA ALA A 74 4.14 -9.22 -9.35
C ALA A 74 3.16 -9.96 -8.41
N TYR A 75 3.24 -9.71 -7.09
CA TYR A 75 2.55 -10.51 -6.06
C TYR A 75 1.49 -9.73 -5.27
N ARG A 76 0.76 -8.82 -5.94
CA ARG A 76 -0.40 -8.09 -5.39
C ARG A 76 -0.13 -7.42 -4.03
N GLY A 77 1.09 -6.89 -3.81
CA GLY A 77 1.41 -6.19 -2.57
C GLY A 77 1.58 -7.08 -1.33
N LEU A 78 1.81 -8.39 -1.51
CA LEU A 78 2.22 -9.27 -0.41
C LEU A 78 3.64 -8.94 0.06
N SER A 79 3.82 -8.93 1.38
CA SER A 79 5.10 -8.75 2.06
C SER A 79 5.42 -9.93 2.98
N VAL A 80 6.70 -10.12 3.30
CA VAL A 80 7.11 -11.04 4.38
C VAL A 80 6.44 -10.59 5.69
N GLY A 81 5.87 -11.53 6.43
CA GLY A 81 5.09 -11.29 7.63
C GLY A 81 3.59 -11.13 7.40
N ASP A 82 3.12 -10.99 6.15
CA ASP A 82 1.69 -10.89 5.87
C ASP A 82 0.95 -12.20 6.18
N CYS A 83 -0.21 -12.08 6.84
CA CYS A 83 -1.16 -13.18 6.96
C CYS A 83 -1.87 -13.38 5.62
N VAL A 84 -1.92 -14.62 5.15
CA VAL A 84 -2.45 -15.01 3.83
C VAL A 84 -3.24 -16.30 3.92
N GLN A 85 -4.18 -16.48 3.00
CA GLN A 85 -4.99 -17.69 2.90
C GLN A 85 -5.20 -18.05 1.43
N ILE A 86 -5.35 -19.34 1.15
CA ILE A 86 -5.73 -19.82 -0.18
C ILE A 86 -7.22 -19.50 -0.39
N LYS A 87 -7.52 -18.64 -1.36
CA LYS A 87 -8.88 -18.17 -1.68
C LYS A 87 -9.37 -18.59 -3.07
N VAL A 88 -8.74 -19.61 -3.64
CA VAL A 88 -9.17 -20.25 -4.89
C VAL A 88 -9.67 -21.65 -4.59
N ASP A 89 -10.54 -22.19 -5.45
CA ASP A 89 -10.97 -23.58 -5.35
C ASP A 89 -9.80 -24.56 -5.57
N LEU A 90 -10.02 -25.82 -5.21
CA LEU A 90 -8.96 -26.84 -5.22
C LEU A 90 -8.42 -27.14 -6.63
N GLU A 91 -9.26 -27.06 -7.66
CA GLU A 91 -8.86 -27.34 -9.04
C GLU A 91 -8.01 -26.21 -9.59
N SER A 92 -8.45 -24.97 -9.40
CA SER A 92 -7.66 -23.77 -9.69
C SER A 92 -6.33 -23.77 -8.93
N PHE A 93 -6.35 -24.17 -7.65
CA PHE A 93 -5.14 -24.26 -6.84
C PHE A 93 -4.12 -25.25 -7.40
N LYS A 94 -4.57 -26.45 -7.78
CA LYS A 94 -3.73 -27.48 -8.41
C LYS A 94 -3.06 -26.96 -9.69
N SER A 95 -3.85 -26.30 -10.54
CA SER A 95 -3.36 -25.71 -11.79
C SER A 95 -2.29 -24.63 -11.53
N LEU A 96 -2.55 -23.72 -10.59
CA LEU A 96 -1.63 -22.64 -10.23
C LEU A 96 -0.32 -23.15 -9.60
N GLN A 97 -0.33 -24.32 -8.97
CA GLN A 97 0.87 -24.93 -8.40
C GLN A 97 1.82 -25.53 -9.45
N SER A 98 1.38 -25.67 -10.69
CA SER A 98 2.25 -26.08 -11.81
C SER A 98 3.37 -25.06 -12.00
N GLY A 99 4.63 -25.51 -11.97
CA GLY A 99 5.81 -24.65 -12.02
C GLY A 99 6.28 -24.08 -10.68
N PHE A 100 5.51 -24.28 -9.60
CA PHE A 100 5.77 -23.76 -8.24
C PHE A 100 6.04 -24.87 -7.20
N GLY A 101 6.49 -26.03 -7.65
CA GLY A 101 6.74 -27.22 -6.80
C GLY A 101 5.63 -28.27 -6.87
N GLY A 102 4.57 -28.00 -7.63
CA GLY A 102 3.46 -28.92 -7.84
C GLY A 102 2.49 -28.98 -6.67
N TYR A 103 1.44 -29.78 -6.84
CA TYR A 103 0.44 -30.02 -5.82
C TYR A 103 0.69 -31.36 -5.14
N SER A 104 0.72 -31.36 -3.80
CA SER A 104 0.67 -32.59 -2.99
C SER A 104 -0.73 -32.77 -2.41
N PRO A 105 -1.28 -34.00 -2.32
CA PRO A 105 -2.56 -34.25 -1.68
C PRO A 105 -2.68 -33.67 -0.27
N ARG A 106 -1.58 -33.61 0.50
CA ARG A 106 -1.54 -32.99 1.83
C ARG A 106 -1.74 -31.46 1.83
N MET A 107 -1.69 -30.82 0.67
CA MET A 107 -1.95 -29.38 0.54
C MET A 107 -3.44 -29.05 0.53
N SER A 108 -4.34 -30.02 0.39
CA SER A 108 -5.78 -29.77 0.53
C SER A 108 -6.12 -29.25 1.94
N GLU A 109 -5.36 -29.65 2.96
CA GLU A 109 -5.50 -29.19 4.34
C GLU A 109 -5.17 -27.69 4.49
N LEU A 110 -4.43 -27.10 3.54
CA LEU A 110 -4.13 -25.66 3.55
C LEU A 110 -5.33 -24.83 3.07
N ALA A 111 -6.26 -25.42 2.33
CA ALA A 111 -7.47 -24.73 1.91
C ALA A 111 -8.31 -24.39 3.14
N GLY A 112 -8.61 -23.10 3.33
CA GLY A 112 -9.32 -22.63 4.51
C GLY A 112 -8.43 -22.25 5.70
N GLN A 113 -7.13 -22.60 5.70
CA GLN A 113 -6.20 -22.21 6.76
C GLN A 113 -5.51 -20.87 6.46
N THR A 114 -5.34 -20.06 7.50
CA THR A 114 -4.50 -18.86 7.44
C THR A 114 -3.05 -19.24 7.74
N GLY A 115 -2.13 -18.75 6.92
CA GLY A 115 -0.69 -18.87 7.13
C GLY A 115 0.00 -17.51 7.04
N THR A 116 1.30 -17.47 7.27
CA THR A 116 2.11 -16.24 7.20
C THR A 116 3.16 -16.36 6.10
N VAL A 117 3.37 -15.29 5.35
CA VAL A 117 4.44 -15.22 4.34
C VAL A 117 5.79 -15.22 5.06
N HIS A 118 6.52 -16.33 5.03
CA HIS A 118 7.84 -16.40 5.67
C HIS A 118 8.96 -15.86 4.77
N ARG A 119 8.96 -16.21 3.48
CA ARG A 119 9.90 -15.66 2.48
C ARG A 119 9.40 -15.85 1.05
N PHE A 120 9.95 -15.09 0.12
CA PHE A 120 9.78 -15.31 -1.31
C PHE A 120 10.93 -16.17 -1.88
N THR A 121 10.64 -17.00 -2.88
CA THR A 121 11.68 -17.71 -3.65
C THR A 121 12.20 -16.83 -4.79
N ASP A 122 13.25 -17.26 -5.51
CA ASP A 122 13.78 -16.52 -6.68
C ASP A 122 12.77 -16.47 -7.85
N LYS A 123 11.80 -17.39 -7.86
CA LYS A 123 10.63 -17.39 -8.77
C LYS A 123 9.43 -16.62 -8.17
N GLY A 124 9.66 -15.98 -7.03
CA GLY A 124 8.74 -15.24 -6.16
C GLY A 124 7.52 -16.03 -5.71
N ALA A 125 7.69 -17.33 -5.49
CA ALA A 125 6.71 -18.12 -4.76
C ALA A 125 6.72 -17.77 -3.27
N VAL A 126 5.57 -17.80 -2.60
CA VAL A 126 5.51 -17.69 -1.15
C VAL A 126 5.91 -19.03 -0.55
N ARG A 127 6.97 -19.04 0.25
CA ARG A 127 7.36 -20.23 1.01
C ARG A 127 6.89 -20.07 2.45
N ASN A 128 6.09 -21.02 2.91
CA ASN A 128 5.89 -21.30 4.33
C ASN A 128 6.96 -22.34 4.77
N HIS A 129 7.09 -22.62 6.06
CA HIS A 129 8.05 -23.59 6.63
C HIS A 129 8.07 -24.94 5.90
N ARG A 130 6.95 -25.35 5.29
CA ARG A 130 6.81 -26.66 4.62
C ARG A 130 6.54 -26.60 3.11
N TRP A 131 5.88 -25.55 2.61
CA TRP A 131 5.32 -25.54 1.25
C TRP A 131 5.69 -24.29 0.46
N THR A 132 5.80 -24.44 -0.85
CA THR A 132 5.97 -23.37 -1.83
C THR A 132 4.64 -23.15 -2.54
N ILE A 133 4.07 -21.97 -2.42
CA ILE A 133 2.73 -21.64 -2.91
C ILE A 133 2.81 -20.52 -3.94
N ASN A 134 2.09 -20.68 -5.05
CA ASN A 134 1.91 -19.64 -6.04
C ASN A 134 1.16 -18.46 -5.41
N PRO A 135 1.72 -17.24 -5.40
CA PRO A 135 1.09 -16.08 -4.78
C PRO A 135 -0.26 -15.71 -5.39
N LYS A 136 -0.53 -16.12 -6.64
CA LYS A 136 -1.84 -15.91 -7.28
C LYS A 136 -2.98 -16.69 -6.60
N ALA A 137 -2.66 -17.77 -5.90
CA ALA A 137 -3.63 -18.52 -5.11
C ALA A 137 -3.90 -17.89 -3.73
N LEU A 138 -3.04 -16.97 -3.30
CA LEU A 138 -3.07 -16.36 -1.97
C LEU A 138 -3.81 -15.03 -2.00
N ALA A 139 -4.62 -14.82 -0.96
CA ALA A 139 -5.19 -13.53 -0.62
C ALA A 139 -4.65 -13.09 0.73
N LYS A 140 -4.27 -11.82 0.85
CA LYS A 140 -3.91 -11.21 2.15
C LYS A 140 -5.14 -11.22 3.04
N VAL A 141 -4.99 -11.78 4.23
CA VAL A 141 -6.01 -11.82 5.26
C VAL A 141 -5.73 -10.66 6.21
N THR A 142 -6.49 -9.59 6.07
CA THR A 142 -6.48 -8.44 6.97
C THR A 142 -7.33 -8.74 8.22
N THR A 143 -7.08 -9.86 8.91
CA THR A 143 -7.75 -10.14 10.19
C THR A 143 -6.95 -9.47 11.30
N ALA A 144 -7.19 -8.17 11.51
CA ALA A 144 -6.77 -7.46 12.72
C ALA A 144 -7.48 -7.97 13.99
N PHE A 145 -8.31 -9.02 13.88
CA PHE A 145 -9.17 -9.54 14.91
C PHE A 145 -8.96 -11.04 15.03
N SER A 146 -8.46 -11.50 16.19
CA SER A 146 -8.45 -12.90 16.61
C SER A 146 -9.37 -13.04 17.83
N PRO A 147 -9.89 -14.24 18.14
CA PRO A 147 -10.59 -14.47 19.41
C PRO A 147 -9.70 -14.05 20.59
N GLY A 148 -10.19 -13.13 21.43
CA GLY A 148 -9.43 -12.53 22.53
C GLY A 148 -8.72 -11.20 22.19
N SER A 149 -8.80 -10.71 20.96
CA SER A 149 -8.32 -9.37 20.62
C SER A 149 -9.19 -8.29 21.27
N MET A 150 -8.57 -7.42 22.08
CA MET A 150 -9.22 -6.22 22.58
C MET A 150 -9.38 -5.21 21.45
N VAL A 151 -10.59 -4.74 21.25
CA VAL A 151 -10.94 -3.78 20.21
C VAL A 151 -11.65 -2.59 20.83
N ARG A 152 -11.59 -1.44 20.15
CA ARG A 152 -12.32 -0.24 20.54
C ARG A 152 -12.97 0.36 19.31
N ILE A 153 -14.23 0.76 19.44
CA ILE A 153 -14.92 1.48 18.38
C ILE A 153 -14.33 2.89 18.27
N LEU A 154 -14.13 3.36 17.03
CA LEU A 154 -13.62 4.70 16.76
C LEU A 154 -14.41 5.75 17.55
N ASN A 155 -13.71 6.76 18.07
CA ASN A 155 -14.34 7.80 18.89
C ASN A 155 -15.09 8.88 18.08
N ASP A 156 -15.01 8.80 16.75
CA ASP A 156 -15.63 9.72 15.81
C ASP A 156 -16.95 9.13 15.30
N CYS A 157 -18.05 9.56 15.91
CA CYS A 157 -19.38 9.05 15.63
C CYS A 157 -19.82 9.27 14.18
N ASP A 158 -19.50 10.42 13.59
CA ASP A 158 -19.90 10.73 12.21
C ASP A 158 -19.13 9.86 11.22
N LYS A 159 -17.85 9.62 11.49
CA LYS A 159 -17.04 8.69 10.71
C LYS A 159 -17.55 7.25 10.85
N VAL A 160 -17.87 6.78 12.06
CA VAL A 160 -18.44 5.42 12.24
C VAL A 160 -19.78 5.29 11.51
N ARG A 161 -20.66 6.29 11.62
CA ARG A 161 -21.96 6.27 10.93
C ARG A 161 -21.79 6.16 9.41
N ARG A 162 -20.84 6.89 8.83
CA ARG A 162 -20.50 6.76 7.40
C ARG A 162 -19.96 5.38 7.06
N LEU A 163 -19.06 4.85 7.89
CA LEU A 163 -18.43 3.53 7.68
C LEU A 163 -19.41 2.36 7.81
N GLN A 164 -20.53 2.53 8.53
CA GLN A 164 -21.53 1.48 8.70
C GLN A 164 -22.58 1.43 7.57
N GLU A 165 -22.56 2.37 6.62
CA GLU A 165 -23.35 2.38 5.38
C GLU A 165 -24.78 1.80 5.51
N GLY A 166 -25.56 2.30 6.47
CA GLY A 166 -26.96 1.89 6.69
C GLY A 166 -27.20 0.84 7.77
N ASN A 167 -26.14 0.25 8.34
CA ASN A 167 -26.21 -0.66 9.49
C ASN A 167 -25.96 0.07 10.83
N TRP A 168 -26.17 1.39 10.85
CA TRP A 168 -26.03 2.20 12.05
C TRP A 168 -27.31 2.15 12.89
N PHE A 169 -27.18 1.83 14.17
CA PHE A 169 -28.23 1.94 15.18
C PHE A 169 -27.88 3.02 16.19
N GLU A 170 -28.86 3.80 16.66
CA GLU A 170 -28.58 4.89 17.61
C GLU A 170 -27.97 4.40 18.94
N ASP A 171 -28.25 3.17 19.36
CA ASP A 171 -27.65 2.55 20.54
C ASP A 171 -26.12 2.37 20.40
N MET A 172 -25.59 2.29 19.18
CA MET A 172 -24.14 2.20 18.93
C MET A 172 -23.41 3.47 19.37
N ARG A 173 -24.10 4.61 19.44
CA ARG A 173 -23.53 5.89 19.89
C ARG A 173 -22.94 5.78 21.30
N GLY A 174 -23.56 4.96 22.16
CA GLY A 174 -23.09 4.70 23.52
C GLY A 174 -21.82 3.85 23.60
N LEU A 175 -21.35 3.29 22.48
CA LEU A 175 -20.19 2.39 22.42
C LEU A 175 -18.92 3.08 21.88
N MET A 176 -19.03 4.33 21.40
CA MET A 176 -17.90 5.07 20.84
C MET A 176 -16.78 5.23 21.87
N GLY A 177 -15.56 4.86 21.49
CA GLY A 177 -14.38 5.06 22.32
C GLY A 177 -14.27 4.15 23.56
N LYS A 178 -15.20 3.21 23.79
CA LYS A 178 -15.15 2.28 24.92
C LYS A 178 -14.15 1.14 24.66
N LEU A 179 -13.34 0.85 25.68
CA LEU A 179 -12.62 -0.42 25.82
C LEU A 179 -13.49 -1.30 26.72
N GLU A 180 -13.90 -2.48 26.23
CA GLU A 180 -14.51 -3.53 27.06
C GLU A 180 -13.53 -4.69 27.27
#